data_AF-A0AAV4EVG4-F1
#
_entry.id   AF-A0AAV4EVG4-F1
#
_cell.length_a   1.000
_cell.length_b   1.000
_cell.length_c   1.000
_cell.angle_alpha   90.00
_cell.angle_beta   90.00
_cell.angle_gamma   90.00
#
_symmetry.space_group_name_H-M   'P 1'
#
loop_
_entity.id
_entity.type
_entity.pdbx_description
1 polymer ?
#
loop_
_entity_poly.entity_id
_entity_poly.type
_entity_poly.pdbx_seq_one_letter_code
_entity_poly.pdbx_strand_id
1 'polypeptide(L)'
;MTQPVFVLSRNLPANCEKITNYKMCLAASKTVGRDCVLGAQQIGALWRLYPSSQQKRVELLTKGIVIEEKLINVASQNPFIIRGGDGVEIPSTKLTISDLPISVASDTVETALIKKGLKMRSRIKMEAIRDPDGNLTEWLSG
;
A
#
# COMPACT_ATOMS: atom_id res chain seq x y z
N MET A 1 9.08 9.02 11.64
CA MET A 1 8.01 9.07 10.63
C MET A 1 6.73 8.53 11.28
N THR A 2 5.62 9.26 11.21
CA THR A 2 4.35 8.88 11.87
C THR A 2 3.73 7.67 11.20
N GLN A 3 3.09 6.76 11.96
CA GLN A 3 2.42 5.60 11.38
C GLN A 3 1.27 6.02 10.45
N PRO A 4 1.04 5.31 9.33
CA PRO A 4 -0.05 5.64 8.41
C PRO A 4 -1.43 5.41 9.03
N VAL A 5 -2.44 5.97 8.38
CA VAL A 5 -3.85 5.62 8.57
C VAL A 5 -4.40 5.00 7.28
N PHE A 6 -5.48 4.24 7.41
CA PHE A 6 -5.91 3.33 6.37
C PHE A 6 -7.34 3.56 5.91
N VAL A 7 -7.59 3.48 4.61
CA VAL A 7 -8.92 3.52 4.01
C VAL A 7 -9.10 2.32 3.09
N LEU A 8 -10.17 1.57 3.29
CA LEU A 8 -10.53 0.46 2.43
C LEU A 8 -11.19 0.97 1.15
N SER A 9 -10.74 0.51 -0.02
CA SER A 9 -11.29 0.97 -1.31
C SER A 9 -12.80 0.70 -1.42
N ARG A 10 -13.31 -0.37 -0.80
CA ARG A 10 -14.76 -0.67 -0.75
C ARG A 10 -15.60 0.35 0.02
N ASN A 11 -14.97 1.16 0.88
CA ASN A 11 -15.68 2.19 1.63
C ASN A 11 -15.88 3.45 0.78
N LEU A 12 -15.07 3.61 -0.28
CA LEU A 12 -15.13 4.75 -1.20
C LEU A 12 -16.44 4.73 -2.02
N PRO A 13 -16.92 5.88 -2.49
CA PRO A 13 -18.09 5.96 -3.36
C PRO A 13 -17.87 5.19 -4.67
N ALA A 14 -18.85 4.40 -5.11
CA ALA A 14 -18.76 3.59 -6.33
C ALA A 14 -18.75 4.43 -7.62
N ASN A 15 -19.36 5.63 -7.56
CA ASN A 15 -19.51 6.53 -8.71
C ASN A 15 -18.33 7.51 -8.87
N CYS A 16 -17.33 7.43 -7.99
CA CYS A 16 -16.21 8.34 -8.05
C CYS A 16 -15.31 7.98 -9.22
N GLU A 17 -15.06 8.94 -10.11
CA GLU A 17 -13.95 8.85 -11.06
C GLU A 17 -12.69 8.34 -10.36
N LYS A 18 -11.97 7.43 -11.03
CA LYS A 18 -10.75 6.74 -10.54
C LYS A 18 -9.99 7.59 -9.51
N ILE A 19 -10.14 7.23 -8.22
CA ILE A 19 -9.52 7.95 -7.10
C ILE A 19 -8.00 7.92 -7.29
N THR A 20 -7.39 9.09 -7.36
CA THR A 20 -5.94 9.24 -7.47
C THR A 20 -5.32 9.59 -6.11
N ASN A 21 -3.99 9.42 -5.99
CA ASN A 21 -3.25 9.84 -4.80
C ASN A 21 -3.50 11.33 -4.48
N TYR A 22 -3.60 12.17 -5.52
CA TYR A 22 -3.93 13.59 -5.37
C TYR A 22 -5.31 13.80 -4.75
N LYS A 23 -6.37 13.14 -5.27
CA LYS A 23 -7.73 13.26 -4.71
C LYS A 23 -7.76 12.82 -3.23
N MET A 24 -7.01 11.78 -2.88
CA MET A 24 -6.91 11.28 -1.51
C MET A 24 -6.22 12.27 -0.56
N CYS A 25 -5.08 12.84 -0.98
CA CYS A 25 -4.39 13.88 -0.21
C CYS A 25 -5.24 15.16 -0.06
N LEU A 26 -5.93 15.55 -1.12
CA LEU A 26 -6.83 16.70 -1.12
C LEU A 26 -8.01 16.49 -0.15
N ALA A 27 -8.62 15.30 -0.16
CA ALA A 27 -9.69 14.95 0.79
C ALA A 27 -9.23 15.06 2.24
N ALA A 28 -8.06 14.50 2.57
CA ALA A 28 -7.46 14.63 3.90
C ALA A 28 -7.19 16.10 4.28
N SER A 29 -6.69 16.89 3.33
CA SER A 29 -6.39 18.30 3.54
C SER A 29 -7.64 19.16 3.74
N LYS A 30 -8.75 18.82 3.08
CA LYS A 30 -10.04 19.50 3.25
C LYS A 30 -10.64 19.26 4.64
N THR A 31 -10.47 18.06 5.21
CA THR A 31 -11.07 17.70 6.51
C THR A 31 -10.21 18.13 7.70
N VAL A 32 -8.88 18.04 7.58
CA VAL A 32 -7.93 18.19 8.69
C VAL A 32 -7.01 19.43 8.55
N GLY A 33 -7.10 20.13 7.42
CA GLY A 33 -6.30 21.31 7.10
C GLY A 33 -5.11 21.00 6.20
N ARG A 34 -4.47 22.06 5.68
CA ARG A 34 -3.27 21.94 4.83
C ARG A 34 -2.14 21.20 5.57
N ASP A 35 -1.28 20.57 4.78
CA ASP A 35 -0.12 19.80 5.26
C ASP A 35 -0.46 18.64 6.21
N CYS A 36 -1.70 18.14 6.17
CA CYS A 36 -2.15 17.03 7.00
C CYS A 36 -1.40 15.72 6.69
N VAL A 37 -1.11 15.48 5.41
CA VAL A 37 -0.45 14.26 4.93
C VAL A 37 0.74 14.60 4.06
N LEU A 38 1.80 13.79 4.17
CA LEU A 38 2.96 13.81 3.28
C LEU A 38 2.65 13.17 1.93
N GLY A 39 1.66 12.26 1.90
CA GLY A 39 1.25 11.58 0.69
C GLY A 39 0.21 10.50 0.95
N ALA A 40 -0.25 9.90 -0.15
CA ALA A 40 -1.15 8.76 -0.14
C ALA A 40 -0.63 7.71 -1.13
N GLN A 41 -0.85 6.44 -0.81
CA GLN A 41 -0.46 5.31 -1.64
C GLN A 41 -1.56 4.25 -1.63
N GLN A 42 -1.91 3.74 -2.80
CA GLN A 42 -2.78 2.58 -2.94
C GLN A 42 -1.94 1.30 -3.06
N ILE A 43 -2.28 0.29 -2.26
CA ILE A 43 -1.72 -1.06 -2.36
C ILE A 43 -2.90 -2.04 -2.41
N GLY A 44 -3.21 -2.53 -3.62
CA GLY A 44 -4.40 -3.35 -3.86
C GLY A 44 -5.69 -2.59 -3.51
N ALA A 45 -6.52 -3.17 -2.64
CA ALA A 45 -7.77 -2.57 -2.17
C ALA A 45 -7.63 -1.71 -0.91
N LEU A 46 -6.41 -1.27 -0.56
CA LEU A 46 -6.11 -0.45 0.60
C LEU A 46 -5.40 0.84 0.24
N TRP A 47 -5.91 1.95 0.73
CA TRP A 47 -5.24 3.24 0.73
C TRP A 47 -4.51 3.45 2.06
N ARG A 48 -3.27 3.91 1.97
CA ARG A 48 -2.43 4.36 3.08
C ARG A 48 -2.25 5.87 2.94
N LEU A 49 -2.67 6.62 3.95
CA LEU A 49 -2.33 8.03 4.09
C LEU A 49 -1.19 8.16 5.09
N TYR A 50 -0.22 9.00 4.80
CA TYR A 50 0.97 9.22 5.63
C TYR A 50 0.84 10.57 6.35
N PRO A 51 0.38 10.63 7.62
CA PRO A 51 0.19 11.89 8.32
C PRO A 51 1.53 12.59 8.57
N SER A 52 1.54 13.92 8.46
CA SER A 52 2.75 14.72 8.66
C SER A 52 3.22 14.76 10.12
N SER A 53 2.30 14.63 11.08
CA SER A 53 2.60 14.60 12.51
C SER A 53 1.66 13.67 13.28
N GLN A 54 2.02 13.31 14.52
CA GLN A 54 1.16 12.52 15.40
C GLN A 54 -0.18 13.22 15.68
N GLN A 55 -0.17 14.55 15.79
CA GLN A 55 -1.39 15.34 15.96
C GLN A 55 -2.31 15.21 14.74
N LYS A 56 -1.76 15.34 13.52
CA LYS A 56 -2.52 15.14 12.27
C LYS A 56 -3.05 13.72 12.12
N ARG A 57 -2.30 12.72 12.59
CA ARG A 57 -2.79 11.33 12.67
C ARG A 57 -4.03 11.22 13.56
N VAL A 58 -4.02 11.81 14.75
CA VAL A 58 -5.18 11.80 15.67
C VAL A 58 -6.36 12.54 15.06
N GLU A 59 -6.14 13.70 14.44
CA GLU A 59 -7.18 14.45 13.77
C GLU A 59 -7.82 13.65 12.61
N LEU A 60 -7.02 12.95 11.79
CA LEU A 60 -7.54 12.06 10.76
C LEU A 60 -8.37 10.91 11.34
N LEU A 61 -7.90 10.27 12.41
CA LEU A 61 -8.62 9.16 13.05
C LEU A 61 -9.95 9.56 13.65
N THR A 62 -10.04 10.78 14.17
CA THR A 62 -11.24 11.31 14.81
C THR A 62 -12.22 11.90 13.80
N LYS A 63 -11.71 12.62 12.78
CA LYS A 63 -12.54 13.36 11.80
C LYS A 63 -12.81 12.60 10.51
N GLY A 64 -12.04 11.58 10.18
CA GLY A 64 -12.09 10.90 8.89
C GLY A 64 -11.61 11.78 7.73
N ILE A 65 -12.04 11.43 6.51
CA ILE A 65 -11.85 12.23 5.29
C ILE A 65 -13.16 12.31 4.51
N VAL A 66 -13.38 13.39 3.77
CA VAL A 66 -14.57 13.57 2.94
C VAL A 66 -14.23 13.44 1.46
N ILE A 67 -14.88 12.51 0.77
CA ILE A 67 -14.73 12.26 -0.67
C ILE A 67 -16.13 12.26 -1.27
N GLU A 68 -16.37 13.14 -2.24
CA GLU A 68 -17.70 13.30 -2.90
C GLU A 68 -18.85 13.36 -1.90
N GLU A 69 -18.73 14.26 -0.91
CA GLU A 69 -19.73 14.50 0.14
C GLU A 69 -19.95 13.34 1.12
N LYS A 70 -19.29 12.20 0.90
CA LYS A 70 -19.33 11.05 1.81
C LYS A 70 -18.20 11.13 2.82
N LEU A 71 -18.54 11.07 4.11
CA LEU A 71 -17.59 10.89 5.18
C LEU A 71 -17.06 9.45 5.19
N ILE A 72 -15.74 9.31 5.09
CA ILE A 72 -15.03 8.04 5.12
C ILE A 72 -14.21 7.96 6.40
N ASN A 73 -14.56 6.99 7.25
CA ASN A 73 -13.78 6.69 8.45
C ASN A 73 -12.43 6.07 8.05
N VAL A 74 -11.36 6.54 8.69
CA VAL A 74 -10.01 6.00 8.53
C VAL A 74 -9.69 5.06 9.69
N ALA A 75 -8.99 3.97 9.41
CA ALA A 75 -8.56 3.00 10.41
C ALA A 75 -7.14 3.29 10.91
N SER A 76 -6.88 3.02 12.19
CA SER A 76 -5.57 3.19 12.83
C SER A 76 -4.58 2.09 12.48
N GLN A 77 -5.08 0.92 12.08
CA GLN A 77 -4.31 -0.27 11.76
C GLN A 77 -4.71 -0.78 10.37
N ASN A 78 -3.78 -1.47 9.71
CA ASN A 78 -4.04 -2.08 8.42
C ASN A 78 -5.05 -3.24 8.61
N PRO A 79 -6.23 -3.21 7.97
CA PRO A 79 -7.25 -4.24 8.15
C PRO A 79 -6.87 -5.60 7.51
N PHE A 80 -5.81 -5.65 6.69
CA PHE A 80 -5.29 -6.87 6.07
C PHE A 80 -4.10 -7.47 6.83
N ILE A 81 -3.86 -7.06 8.07
CA ILE A 81 -2.79 -7.62 8.89
C ILE A 81 -3.07 -9.12 9.14
N ILE A 82 -2.11 -9.95 8.76
CA ILE A 82 -2.01 -11.31 9.26
C ILE A 82 -1.48 -11.18 10.70
N ARG A 83 -2.35 -11.49 11.68
CA ARG A 83 -1.96 -11.57 13.09
C ARG A 83 -1.42 -12.96 13.39
N GLY A 84 -0.38 -13.03 14.22
CA GLY A 84 0.10 -14.29 14.77
C GLY A 84 -0.89 -14.90 15.75
N GLY A 85 -0.60 -16.11 16.24
CA GLY A 85 -1.39 -16.75 17.30
C GLY A 85 -1.43 -15.97 18.62
N ASP A 86 -0.51 -15.00 18.79
CA ASP A 86 -0.39 -14.06 19.89
C ASP A 86 -1.16 -12.73 19.65
N GLY A 87 -1.83 -12.58 18.50
CA GLY A 87 -2.58 -11.38 18.15
C GLY A 87 -1.71 -10.19 17.70
N VAL A 88 -0.39 -10.34 17.67
CA VAL A 88 0.55 -9.29 17.23
C VAL A 88 0.57 -9.23 15.70
N GLU A 89 0.63 -8.01 15.15
CA GLU A 89 0.85 -7.81 13.72
C GLU A 89 2.15 -8.49 13.31
N ILE A 90 2.09 -9.37 12.30
CA ILE A 90 3.30 -9.91 11.71
C ILE A 90 3.67 -9.03 10.51
N PRO A 91 4.56 -8.03 10.66
CA PRO A 91 4.96 -7.19 9.54
C PRO A 91 5.50 -8.06 8.41
N SER A 92 4.90 -7.93 7.23
CA SER A 92 5.35 -8.57 6.00
C SER A 92 5.82 -7.50 5.04
N THR A 93 7.10 -7.53 4.70
CA THR A 93 7.69 -6.64 3.69
C THR A 93 7.63 -7.34 2.35
N LYS A 94 6.94 -6.74 1.37
CA LYS A 94 7.04 -7.16 -0.03
C LYS A 94 8.21 -6.44 -0.66
N LEU A 95 9.15 -7.20 -1.22
CA LEU A 95 10.28 -6.69 -1.98
C LEU A 95 10.01 -6.95 -3.47
N THR A 96 10.29 -5.94 -4.30
CA THR A 96 10.38 -6.08 -5.75
C THR A 96 11.85 -5.84 -6.12
N ILE A 97 12.41 -6.74 -6.91
CA ILE A 97 13.77 -6.63 -7.45
C ILE A 97 13.61 -6.42 -8.95
N SER A 98 14.14 -5.31 -9.46
CA SER A 98 14.07 -4.92 -10.87
C SER A 98 15.40 -5.16 -11.56
N ASP A 99 15.38 -5.22 -12.89
CA ASP A 99 16.56 -5.40 -13.76
C ASP A 99 17.32 -6.69 -13.47
N LEU A 100 16.60 -7.76 -13.13
CA LEU A 100 17.18 -9.08 -12.91
C LEU A 100 17.17 -9.84 -14.24
N PRO A 101 18.34 -10.21 -14.79
CA PRO A 101 18.37 -10.98 -16.03
C PRO A 101 17.55 -12.26 -15.92
N ILE A 102 16.77 -12.58 -16.95
CA ILE A 102 15.92 -13.80 -17.01
C ILE A 102 16.76 -15.08 -16.83
N SER A 103 18.05 -15.02 -17.16
CA SER A 103 19.01 -16.11 -16.94
C SER A 103 19.31 -16.40 -15.46
N VAL A 104 18.95 -15.52 -14.54
CA VAL A 104 19.14 -15.73 -13.11
C VAL A 104 17.98 -16.54 -12.55
N ALA A 105 18.30 -17.75 -12.07
CA ALA A 105 17.33 -18.61 -11.42
C ALA A 105 16.86 -18.02 -10.08
N SER A 106 15.56 -18.16 -9.80
CA SER A 106 14.95 -17.60 -8.59
C SER A 106 15.54 -18.16 -7.28
N ASP A 107 16.00 -19.41 -7.30
CA ASP A 107 16.67 -20.07 -6.16
C ASP A 107 17.98 -19.39 -5.76
N THR A 108 18.69 -18.81 -6.72
CA THR A 108 19.95 -18.09 -6.53
C THR A 108 19.68 -16.78 -5.79
N VAL A 109 18.63 -16.06 -6.20
CA VAL A 109 18.16 -14.84 -5.51
C VAL A 109 17.68 -15.19 -4.10
N GLU A 110 16.90 -16.26 -3.96
CA GLU A 110 16.39 -16.73 -2.67
C GLU A 110 17.53 -17.04 -1.70
N THR A 111 18.54 -17.80 -2.17
CA THR A 111 19.72 -18.14 -1.38
C THR A 111 20.52 -16.90 -0.96
N ALA A 112 20.67 -15.93 -1.86
CA ALA A 112 21.35 -14.67 -1.55
C ALA A 112 20.63 -13.87 -0.46
N LEU A 113 19.29 -13.79 -0.52
CA LEU A 113 18.48 -13.11 0.50
C LEU A 113 18.52 -13.83 1.86
N ILE A 114 18.45 -15.16 1.86
CA ILE A 114 18.57 -15.96 3.08
C ILE A 114 19.94 -15.77 3.73
N LYS A 115 21.02 -15.76 2.95
CA LYS A 115 22.39 -15.46 3.44
C LYS A 115 22.52 -14.07 4.07
N LYS A 116 21.66 -13.12 3.69
CA LYS A 116 21.57 -11.78 4.29
C LYS A 116 20.65 -11.73 5.52
N GLY A 117 20.15 -12.86 6.00
CA GLY A 117 19.31 -12.97 7.19
C GLY A 117 17.82 -12.75 6.94
N LEU A 118 17.37 -12.71 5.68
CA LEU A 118 15.94 -12.59 5.36
C LEU A 118 15.25 -13.96 5.44
N LYS A 119 14.03 -13.97 5.98
CA LYS A 119 13.15 -15.14 5.96
C LYS A 119 12.11 -14.98 4.84
N MET A 120 12.16 -15.88 3.87
CA MET A 120 11.19 -15.92 2.79
C MET A 120 9.82 -16.35 3.30
N ARG A 121 8.77 -15.66 2.86
CA ARG A 121 7.37 -15.98 3.22
C ARG A 121 6.54 -16.50 2.04
N SER A 122 7.07 -16.38 0.84
CA SER A 122 6.47 -16.87 -0.40
C SER A 122 7.57 -17.17 -1.40
N ARG A 123 7.26 -17.98 -2.40
CA ARG A 123 8.13 -18.15 -3.57
C ARG A 123 8.31 -16.82 -4.30
N ILE A 124 9.48 -16.64 -4.90
CA ILE A 124 9.73 -15.53 -5.83
C ILE A 124 8.86 -15.74 -7.07
N LYS A 125 8.25 -14.66 -7.56
CA LYS A 125 7.46 -14.65 -8.80
C LYS A 125 8.09 -13.62 -9.72
N MET A 126 8.42 -14.03 -10.92
CA MET A 126 8.82 -13.11 -11.99
C MET A 126 7.59 -12.33 -12.45
N GLU A 127 7.79 -11.06 -12.80
CA GLU A 127 6.75 -10.27 -13.45
C GLU A 127 6.65 -10.69 -14.92
N ALA A 128 5.46 -10.61 -15.49
CA ALA A 128 5.26 -10.83 -16.90
C ALA A 128 5.30 -9.51 -17.67
N ILE A 129 5.78 -9.55 -18.91
CA ILE A 129 5.74 -8.43 -19.86
C ILE A 129 4.28 -7.98 -20.00
N ARG A 130 4.06 -6.68 -20.10
CA ARG A 130 2.75 -6.11 -20.42
C ARG A 130 2.61 -5.86 -21.91
N ASP A 131 1.45 -6.17 -22.45
CA ASP A 131 1.10 -5.79 -23.82
C ASP A 131 0.93 -4.25 -23.94
N PRO A 132 0.80 -3.70 -25.18
CA PRO A 132 0.59 -2.26 -25.37
C PRO A 132 -0.65 -1.69 -24.67
N ASP A 133 -1.65 -2.53 -24.38
CA ASP A 133 -2.89 -2.16 -23.68
C ASP A 133 -2.77 -2.27 -22.14
N GLY A 134 -1.62 -2.75 -21.64
CA GLY A 134 -1.29 -2.89 -20.23
C GLY A 134 -1.65 -4.23 -19.58
N ASN A 135 -2.15 -5.21 -20.34
CA ASN A 135 -2.47 -6.54 -19.85
C ASN A 135 -1.22 -7.40 -19.65
N LEU A 136 -1.27 -8.30 -18.67
CA LEU A 136 -0.16 -9.23 -18.41
C LEU A 136 -0.13 -10.34 -19.48
N THR A 137 1.04 -10.54 -20.07
CA THR A 137 1.30 -11.64 -21.01
C THR A 137 1.80 -12.89 -20.28
N GLU A 138 2.12 -13.94 -21.03
CA GLU A 138 2.78 -15.15 -20.52
C GLU A 138 4.31 -15.05 -20.51
N TRP A 139 4.88 -14.01 -21.12
CA TRP A 139 6.33 -13.85 -21.26
C TRP A 139 6.92 -13.17 -20.03
N LEU A 140 8.07 -13.65 -19.55
CA LEU A 140 8.75 -13.11 -18.38
C LEU A 140 9.39 -11.75 -18.68
N SER A 141 9.37 -10.85 -17.70
CA SER A 141 10.18 -9.62 -17.68
C SER A 141 11.43 -9.86 -16.85
N GLY A 142 12.58 -9.42 -17.38
CA GLY A 142 13.78 -9.15 -16.59
C GLY A 142 13.74 -7.77 -15.97
#